data_AF-A0A351KAA8-F1
#
_entry.id   AF-A0A351KAA8-F1
#
_cell.length_a   1.000
_cell.length_b   1.000
_cell.length_c   1.000
_cell.angle_alpha   90.00
_cell.angle_beta   90.00
_cell.angle_gamma   90.00
#
_symmetry.space_group_name_H-M   'P 1'
#
loop_
_entity.id
_entity.type
_entity.pdbx_description
1 polymer ?
#
loop_
_entity_poly.entity_id
_entity_poly.type
_entity_poly.pdbx_seq_one_letter_code
_entity_poly.pdbx_strand_id
1 'polypeptide(L)'
;RDLSGDSATQGGLFEAMDGPTGEGQRATDHLLTRATASGKKVADIAEALLVEAGFEVVKAGVARRDLGLQFPFLVSDAAMGRQWYVDVAGAFTNARPGMRRIDVLWRTLGRAHVLANGHAGDDLRDRPRLLILTPRLPKKGAEGDRALRAAGGTGFFDVLEMFDDEALVRLRHYAGTSPDRPSAGFWTEEDIEARFA
;
A
#
# COMPACT_ATOMS: atom_id res chain seq x y z
N ARG A 1 38.34 19.76 -20.22
CA ARG A 1 38.78 18.77 -21.22
C ARG A 1 40.07 18.17 -20.72
N ASP A 2 40.00 17.07 -19.99
CA ASP A 2 40.89 15.93 -20.22
C ASP A 2 40.25 14.67 -19.61
N LEU A 3 40.21 13.61 -20.42
CA LEU A 3 39.68 12.29 -20.10
C LEU A 3 40.89 11.35 -20.11
N SER A 4 41.31 10.88 -18.94
CA SER A 4 42.19 9.72 -18.84
C SER A 4 41.44 8.66 -18.03
N GLY A 5 41.08 7.58 -18.72
CA GLY A 5 40.48 6.40 -18.11
C GLY A 5 41.54 5.63 -17.33
N ASP A 6 41.12 5.10 -16.19
CA ASP A 6 41.81 4.00 -15.55
C ASP A 6 40.81 2.89 -15.25
N SER A 7 41.09 1.73 -15.82
CA SER A 7 40.30 0.50 -15.70
C SER A 7 40.79 -0.27 -14.47
N ALA A 8 40.04 -0.17 -13.37
CA ALA A 8 40.29 -0.96 -12.17
C ALA A 8 39.07 -1.85 -11.85
N THR A 9 39.23 -3.14 -12.19
CA THR A 9 38.59 -4.35 -11.61
C THR A 9 37.21 -4.22 -10.97
N GLN A 10 36.20 -4.70 -11.70
CA GLN A 10 34.89 -5.12 -11.20
C GLN A 10 35.04 -6.25 -10.17
N GLY A 11 35.04 -5.91 -8.88
CA GLY A 11 34.96 -6.85 -7.77
C GLY A 11 33.55 -6.84 -7.15
N GLY A 12 32.84 -7.97 -7.25
CA GLY A 12 31.75 -8.36 -6.34
C GLY A 12 30.44 -7.58 -6.40
N LEU A 13 29.62 -7.81 -7.42
CA LEU A 13 28.28 -7.20 -7.60
C LEU A 13 27.20 -7.73 -6.62
N PHE A 14 27.48 -8.70 -5.75
CA PHE A 14 26.49 -9.22 -4.80
C PHE A 14 27.17 -9.73 -3.53
N GLU A 15 27.56 -8.83 -2.62
CA GLU A 15 27.69 -9.24 -1.21
C GLU A 15 26.29 -9.34 -0.61
N ALA A 16 25.92 -10.58 -0.31
CA ALA A 16 24.69 -10.93 0.37
C ALA A 16 24.68 -10.32 1.76
N MET A 17 23.90 -9.24 1.94
CA MET A 17 23.45 -8.85 3.27
C MET A 17 22.28 -9.76 3.67
N ASP A 18 22.61 -10.84 4.37
CA ASP A 18 21.65 -11.62 5.15
C ASP A 18 21.18 -10.78 6.36
N GLY A 19 20.00 -10.18 6.22
CA GLY A 19 19.24 -9.62 7.35
C GLY A 19 18.25 -10.67 7.91
N PRO A 20 17.83 -10.57 9.17
CA PRO A 20 16.95 -11.56 9.78
C PRO A 20 15.52 -11.37 9.26
N THR A 21 15.02 -12.27 8.40
CA THR A 21 13.58 -12.51 8.08
C THR A 21 13.39 -13.49 6.89
N GLY A 22 14.29 -14.45 6.69
CA GLY A 22 14.24 -15.35 5.53
C GLY A 22 13.01 -16.27 5.46
N GLU A 23 12.41 -16.64 6.60
CA GLU A 23 11.29 -17.58 6.65
C GLU A 23 9.94 -16.93 6.30
N GLY A 24 9.64 -15.75 6.86
CA GLY A 24 8.41 -15.00 6.53
C GLY A 24 8.39 -14.52 5.09
N GLN A 25 9.55 -14.08 4.56
CA GLN A 25 9.67 -13.67 3.17
C GLN A 25 9.49 -14.85 2.19
N ARG A 26 9.96 -16.06 2.54
CA ARG A 26 9.72 -17.29 1.77
C ARG A 26 8.26 -17.73 1.82
N ALA A 27 7.64 -17.70 3.00
CA ALA A 27 6.23 -18.06 3.17
C ALA A 27 5.31 -17.15 2.33
N THR A 28 5.53 -15.83 2.36
CA THR A 28 4.78 -14.86 1.55
C THR A 28 5.00 -15.05 0.05
N ASP A 29 6.21 -15.41 -0.40
CA ASP A 29 6.49 -15.77 -1.80
C ASP A 29 5.73 -17.03 -2.24
N HIS A 30 5.62 -18.04 -1.36
CA HIS A 30 4.80 -19.22 -1.64
C HIS A 30 3.30 -18.89 -1.75
N LEU A 31 2.77 -18.00 -0.90
CA LEU A 31 1.37 -17.55 -0.98
C LEU A 31 1.08 -16.79 -2.29
N LEU A 32 1.97 -15.90 -2.72
CA LEU A 32 1.85 -15.23 -4.02
C LEU A 32 1.88 -16.21 -5.19
N THR A 33 2.78 -17.19 -5.14
CA THR A 33 2.90 -18.21 -6.17
C THR A 33 1.60 -18.99 -6.29
N ARG A 34 1.00 -19.36 -5.15
CA ARG A 34 -0.31 -20.03 -5.09
C ARG A 34 -1.45 -19.13 -5.58
N ALA A 35 -1.46 -17.84 -5.22
CA ALA A 35 -2.47 -16.90 -5.69
C ALA A 35 -2.42 -16.73 -7.21
N THR A 36 -1.20 -16.60 -7.77
CA THR A 36 -0.97 -16.53 -9.22
C THR A 36 -1.45 -17.81 -9.92
N ALA A 37 -1.15 -18.98 -9.36
CA ALA A 37 -1.59 -20.27 -9.88
C ALA A 37 -3.12 -20.48 -9.78
N SER A 38 -3.77 -19.84 -8.81
CA SER A 38 -5.22 -19.95 -8.60
C SER A 38 -6.07 -19.15 -9.59
N GLY A 39 -5.47 -18.23 -10.36
CA GLY A 39 -6.17 -17.38 -11.33
C GLY A 39 -7.13 -16.34 -10.74
N LYS A 40 -7.27 -16.27 -9.41
CA LYS A 40 -8.07 -15.25 -8.72
C LYS A 40 -7.51 -13.86 -9.00
N LYS A 41 -8.37 -12.90 -9.32
CA LYS A 41 -7.92 -11.52 -9.53
C LYS A 41 -7.51 -10.94 -8.18
N VAL A 42 -6.49 -10.08 -8.20
CA VAL A 42 -6.01 -9.34 -7.03
C VAL A 42 -7.12 -8.54 -6.33
N ALA A 43 -8.10 -8.06 -7.10
CA ALA A 43 -9.27 -7.39 -6.56
C ALA A 43 -10.18 -8.34 -5.77
N ASP A 44 -10.39 -9.58 -6.23
CA ASP A 44 -11.25 -10.56 -5.54
C ASP A 44 -10.63 -10.95 -4.19
N ILE A 45 -9.30 -11.08 -4.13
CA ILE A 45 -8.59 -11.35 -2.87
C ILE A 45 -8.65 -10.13 -1.94
N ALA A 46 -8.45 -8.93 -2.47
CA ALA A 46 -8.61 -7.69 -1.70
C ALA A 46 -10.01 -7.57 -1.08
N GLU A 47 -11.06 -7.83 -1.86
CA GLU A 47 -12.45 -7.81 -1.40
C GLU A 47 -12.68 -8.81 -0.26
N ALA A 48 -12.21 -10.05 -0.41
CA ALA A 48 -12.32 -11.05 0.64
C ALA A 48 -11.62 -10.61 1.94
N LEU A 49 -10.41 -10.05 1.84
CA LEU A 49 -9.67 -9.54 3.00
C LEU A 49 -10.37 -8.35 3.68
N LEU A 50 -11.00 -7.46 2.90
CA LEU A 50 -11.78 -6.35 3.44
C LEU A 50 -12.98 -6.85 4.23
N VAL A 51 -13.74 -7.80 3.66
CA VAL A 51 -14.92 -8.40 4.32
C VAL A 51 -14.50 -9.18 5.57
N GLU A 52 -13.46 -10.01 5.48
CA GLU A 52 -12.92 -10.75 6.63
C GLU A 52 -12.40 -9.83 7.73
N ALA A 53 -11.85 -8.67 7.36
CA ALA A 53 -11.41 -7.67 8.33
C ALA A 53 -12.58 -6.99 9.06
N GLY A 54 -13.80 -7.06 8.52
CA GLY A 54 -15.00 -6.45 9.09
C GLY A 54 -15.46 -5.17 8.38
N PHE A 55 -14.91 -4.83 7.22
CA PHE A 55 -15.45 -3.77 6.37
C PHE A 55 -16.68 -4.25 5.60
N GLU A 56 -17.65 -3.37 5.42
CA GLU A 56 -18.76 -3.56 4.49
C GLU A 56 -18.41 -2.93 3.13
N VAL A 57 -18.58 -3.69 2.03
CA VAL A 57 -18.37 -3.16 0.68
C VAL A 57 -19.59 -2.35 0.24
N VAL A 58 -19.48 -1.02 0.38
CA VAL A 58 -20.53 -0.07 -0.04
C VAL A 58 -20.67 -0.06 -1.57
N LYS A 59 -19.54 -0.08 -2.29
CA LYS A 59 -19.54 -0.07 -3.75
C LYS A 59 -18.29 -0.69 -4.34
N ALA A 60 -18.46 -1.66 -5.23
CA ALA A 60 -17.42 -2.08 -6.17
C ALA A 60 -17.37 -1.12 -7.38
N GLY A 61 -16.16 -0.71 -7.77
CA GLY A 61 -15.93 0.22 -8.89
C GLY A 61 -16.48 1.63 -8.63
N VAL A 62 -15.98 2.31 -7.61
CA VAL A 62 -16.39 3.68 -7.30
C VAL A 62 -15.64 4.68 -8.19
N ALA A 63 -16.37 5.65 -8.75
CA ALA A 63 -15.80 6.73 -9.56
C ALA A 63 -16.01 8.08 -8.88
N ARG A 64 -14.91 8.83 -8.70
CA ARG A 64 -14.93 10.26 -8.37
C ARG A 64 -14.74 11.04 -9.66
N ARG A 65 -15.85 11.16 -10.40
CA ARG A 65 -15.87 11.71 -11.77
C ARG A 65 -15.42 13.17 -11.81
N ASP A 66 -15.75 13.91 -10.78
CA ASP A 66 -15.30 15.29 -10.53
C ASP A 66 -13.76 15.40 -10.48
N LEU A 67 -13.07 14.32 -10.09
CA LEU A 67 -11.61 14.25 -10.01
C LEU A 67 -10.98 13.37 -11.10
N GLY A 68 -11.80 12.76 -11.98
CA GLY A 68 -11.33 11.76 -12.95
C GLY A 68 -10.73 10.49 -12.31
N LEU A 69 -11.11 10.14 -11.08
CA LEU A 69 -10.58 8.98 -10.36
C LEU A 69 -11.54 7.79 -10.37
N GLN A 70 -10.96 6.59 -10.36
CA GLN A 70 -11.67 5.34 -10.16
C GLN A 70 -10.92 4.48 -9.15
N PHE A 71 -11.65 3.95 -8.18
CA PHE A 71 -11.13 3.02 -7.17
C PHE A 71 -11.88 1.68 -7.25
N PRO A 72 -11.17 0.56 -7.06
CA PRO A 72 -11.79 -0.76 -7.00
C PRO A 72 -12.93 -0.88 -5.99
N PHE A 73 -12.79 -0.26 -4.81
CA PHE A 73 -13.82 -0.34 -3.78
C PHE A 73 -14.00 0.99 -3.03
N LEU A 74 -15.23 1.20 -2.58
CA LEU A 74 -15.59 2.05 -1.44
C LEU A 74 -16.13 1.11 -0.37
N VAL A 75 -15.57 1.20 0.83
CA VAL A 75 -15.99 0.39 1.98
C VAL A 75 -16.37 1.26 3.17
N SER A 76 -17.14 0.73 4.11
CA SER A 76 -17.43 1.36 5.40
C SER A 76 -16.96 0.50 6.55
N ASP A 77 -16.36 1.13 7.56
CA ASP A 77 -16.01 0.44 8.81
C ASP A 77 -17.25 0.14 9.66
N ALA A 78 -17.14 -0.86 10.54
CA ALA A 78 -18.24 -1.31 11.38
C ALA A 78 -18.46 -0.41 12.61
N ALA A 79 -17.46 0.39 13.01
CA ALA A 79 -17.49 1.15 14.26
C ALA A 79 -18.31 2.43 14.14
N MET A 80 -18.09 3.19 13.07
CA MET A 80 -18.68 4.50 12.84
C MET A 80 -19.39 4.60 11.49
N GLY A 81 -19.29 3.57 10.63
CA GLY A 81 -19.81 3.64 9.26
C GLY A 81 -19.02 4.63 8.38
N ARG A 82 -17.81 5.02 8.77
CA ARG A 82 -16.99 5.97 8.02
C ARG A 82 -16.57 5.32 6.71
N GLN A 83 -16.55 6.10 5.63
CA GLN A 83 -16.21 5.60 4.30
C GLN A 83 -14.71 5.64 4.03
N TRP A 84 -14.21 4.59 3.39
CA TRP A 84 -12.82 4.39 3.01
C TRP A 84 -12.75 4.03 1.52
N TYR A 85 -12.03 4.82 0.74
CA TYR A 85 -11.63 4.42 -0.60
C TYR A 85 -10.56 3.34 -0.47
N VAL A 86 -10.61 2.35 -1.36
CA VAL A 86 -9.58 1.31 -1.44
C VAL A 86 -8.97 1.29 -2.84
N ASP A 87 -7.65 1.42 -2.90
CA ASP A 87 -6.88 1.17 -4.09
C ASP A 87 -6.22 -0.21 -4.00
N VAL A 88 -6.27 -0.97 -5.09
CA VAL A 88 -5.63 -2.28 -5.20
C VAL A 88 -4.44 -2.14 -6.15
N ALA A 89 -3.25 -1.94 -5.57
CA ALA A 89 -2.07 -1.53 -6.30
C ALA A 89 -1.27 -2.73 -6.82
N GLY A 90 -1.32 -2.92 -8.14
CA GLY A 90 -0.56 -3.92 -8.88
C GLY A 90 -1.30 -5.25 -9.03
N ALA A 91 -0.58 -6.30 -9.37
CA ALA A 91 -1.12 -7.64 -9.59
C ALA A 91 -0.19 -8.71 -9.01
N PHE A 92 -0.70 -9.93 -8.88
CA PHE A 92 0.12 -11.11 -8.58
C PHE A 92 0.94 -11.46 -9.83
N THR A 93 2.27 -11.33 -9.75
CA THR A 93 3.20 -11.73 -10.81
C THR A 93 4.48 -12.26 -10.20
N ASN A 94 5.17 -13.18 -10.89
CA ASN A 94 6.38 -13.82 -10.38
C ASN A 94 7.63 -12.91 -10.41
N ALA A 95 7.71 -11.91 -11.28
CA ALA A 95 8.93 -11.09 -11.44
C ALA A 95 8.98 -9.90 -10.47
N ARG A 96 7.90 -9.10 -10.41
CA ARG A 96 7.78 -7.91 -9.53
C ARG A 96 6.32 -7.77 -9.11
N PRO A 97 5.90 -8.43 -8.03
CA PRO A 97 4.52 -8.34 -7.55
C PRO A 97 4.21 -6.94 -7.00
N GLY A 98 2.96 -6.52 -7.16
CA GLY A 98 2.43 -5.32 -6.52
C GLY A 98 3.20 -4.04 -6.86
N MET A 99 3.55 -3.29 -5.81
CA MET A 99 4.21 -1.99 -5.86
C MET A 99 5.74 -2.07 -5.97
N ARG A 100 6.33 -3.26 -6.09
CA ARG A 100 7.73 -3.39 -6.57
C ARG A 100 7.90 -2.94 -8.03
N ARG A 101 6.79 -2.70 -8.73
CA ARG A 101 6.74 -2.05 -10.03
C ARG A 101 6.59 -0.53 -9.87
N ILE A 102 7.60 0.20 -10.35
CA ILE A 102 7.69 1.65 -10.15
C ILE A 102 6.56 2.43 -10.86
N ASP A 103 6.07 1.93 -11.99
CA ASP A 103 4.92 2.50 -12.71
C ASP A 103 3.62 2.38 -11.91
N VAL A 104 3.43 1.26 -11.21
CA VAL A 104 2.29 1.04 -10.31
C VAL A 104 2.38 1.99 -9.12
N LEU A 105 3.57 2.14 -8.53
CA LEU A 105 3.83 3.03 -7.41
C LEU A 105 3.43 4.47 -7.74
N TRP A 106 4.03 5.05 -8.78
CA TRP A 106 3.80 6.46 -9.12
C TRP A 106 2.36 6.74 -9.54
N ARG A 107 1.70 5.79 -10.23
CA ARG A 107 0.27 5.91 -10.54
C ARG A 107 -0.60 5.93 -9.28
N THR A 108 -0.28 5.08 -8.31
CA THR A 108 -0.98 5.00 -7.03
C THR A 108 -0.80 6.30 -6.23
N LEU A 109 0.43 6.80 -6.14
CA LEU A 109 0.73 8.08 -5.47
C LEU A 109 0.03 9.26 -6.15
N GLY A 110 -0.02 9.29 -7.48
CA GLY A 110 -0.77 10.31 -8.23
C GLY A 110 -2.27 10.31 -7.89
N ARG A 111 -2.91 9.12 -7.85
CA ARG A 111 -4.32 9.01 -7.45
C ARG A 111 -4.55 9.45 -6.01
N ALA A 112 -3.69 9.02 -5.09
CA ALA A 112 -3.73 9.39 -3.69
C ALA A 112 -3.66 10.92 -3.51
N HIS A 113 -2.71 11.56 -4.20
CA HIS A 113 -2.55 13.01 -4.17
C HIS A 113 -3.79 13.74 -4.72
N VAL A 114 -4.35 13.31 -5.85
CA VAL A 114 -5.56 13.94 -6.43
C VAL A 114 -6.77 13.76 -5.51
N LEU A 115 -6.95 12.58 -4.91
CA LEU A 115 -8.04 12.34 -3.97
C LEU A 115 -7.94 13.25 -2.75
N ALA A 116 -6.73 13.39 -2.20
CA ALA A 116 -6.43 14.23 -1.06
C ALA A 116 -6.64 15.73 -1.31
N ASN A 117 -6.42 16.22 -2.53
CA ASN A 117 -6.63 17.63 -2.85
C ASN A 117 -8.03 17.93 -3.42
N GLY A 118 -8.81 16.89 -3.71
CA GLY A 118 -10.11 17.00 -4.35
C GLY A 118 -11.31 16.90 -3.40
N HIS A 119 -11.12 17.09 -2.10
CA HIS A 119 -12.22 17.10 -1.14
C HIS A 119 -12.65 18.53 -0.81
N ALA A 120 -13.96 18.72 -0.62
CA ALA A 120 -14.52 19.98 -0.16
C ALA A 120 -14.68 19.89 1.37
N GLY A 121 -13.81 20.53 2.13
CA GLY A 121 -13.87 20.56 3.59
C GLY A 121 -12.50 20.80 4.21
N ASP A 122 -12.44 21.69 5.20
CA ASP A 122 -11.19 22.03 5.91
C ASP A 122 -10.93 21.12 7.13
N ASP A 123 -11.94 20.39 7.61
CA ASP A 123 -11.80 19.45 8.73
C ASP A 123 -11.08 18.18 8.28
N LEU A 124 -10.07 17.76 9.05
CA LEU A 124 -9.33 16.51 8.82
C LEU A 124 -10.25 15.28 8.81
N ARG A 125 -11.37 15.32 9.52
CA ARG A 125 -12.36 14.23 9.59
C ARG A 125 -13.19 14.09 8.32
N ASP A 126 -13.30 15.16 7.54
CA ASP A 126 -14.02 15.18 6.26
C ASP A 126 -13.13 14.77 5.08
N ARG A 127 -11.82 14.63 5.32
CA ARG A 127 -10.89 14.18 4.28
C ARG A 127 -11.17 12.73 3.89
N PRO A 128 -11.18 12.42 2.59
CA PRO A 128 -11.36 11.06 2.12
C PRO A 128 -10.21 10.19 2.61
N ARG A 129 -10.55 9.04 3.19
CA ARG A 129 -9.57 8.06 3.65
C ARG A 129 -9.27 7.08 2.53
N LEU A 130 -7.99 6.81 2.32
CA LEU A 130 -7.53 5.88 1.29
C LEU A 130 -6.69 4.77 1.93
N LEU A 131 -7.13 3.53 1.76
CA LEU A 131 -6.34 2.33 2.02
C LEU A 131 -5.74 1.83 0.71
N ILE A 132 -4.46 1.50 0.71
CA ILE A 132 -3.80 0.88 -0.42
C ILE A 132 -3.50 -0.58 -0.07
N LEU A 133 -4.09 -1.52 -0.79
CA LEU A 133 -3.78 -2.94 -0.65
C LEU A 133 -2.87 -3.35 -1.80
N THR A 134 -1.76 -4.03 -1.49
CA THR A 134 -0.83 -4.50 -2.52
C THR A 134 -0.32 -5.91 -2.22
N PRO A 135 -0.05 -6.72 -3.26
CA PRO A 135 0.61 -8.01 -3.05
C PRO A 135 1.97 -7.91 -2.35
N ARG A 136 2.77 -6.90 -2.72
CA ARG A 136 4.05 -6.57 -2.09
C ARG A 136 4.38 -5.08 -2.22
N LEU A 137 4.92 -4.54 -1.15
CA LEU A 137 5.54 -3.25 -1.03
C LEU A 137 6.94 -3.25 -1.68
N PRO A 138 7.43 -2.05 -2.05
CA PRO A 138 8.86 -1.83 -2.27
C PRO A 138 9.67 -2.30 -1.06
N LYS A 139 10.91 -2.74 -1.29
CA LYS A 139 11.82 -3.06 -0.19
C LYS A 139 12.05 -1.82 0.69
N LYS A 140 12.07 -2.01 2.02
CA LYS A 140 12.37 -0.95 2.98
C LYS A 140 13.70 -0.24 2.61
N GLY A 141 13.70 1.08 2.65
CA GLY A 141 14.84 1.93 2.29
C GLY A 141 15.08 2.11 0.78
N ALA A 142 14.44 1.32 -0.08
CA ALA A 142 14.52 1.52 -1.52
C ALA A 142 13.83 2.82 -1.95
N GLU A 143 14.11 3.30 -3.16
CA GLU A 143 13.50 4.51 -3.73
C GLU A 143 11.97 4.51 -3.61
N GLY A 144 11.32 3.39 -3.91
CA GLY A 144 9.87 3.28 -3.84
C GLY A 144 9.31 3.35 -2.40
N ASP A 145 10.02 2.80 -1.41
CA ASP A 145 9.62 2.90 0.00
C ASP A 145 9.77 4.35 0.50
N ARG A 146 10.89 5.01 0.15
CA ARG A 146 11.11 6.42 0.47
C ARG A 146 10.03 7.32 -0.15
N ALA A 147 9.63 7.05 -1.39
CA ALA A 147 8.56 7.79 -2.05
C ALA A 147 7.19 7.60 -1.37
N LEU A 148 6.84 6.38 -0.94
CA LEU A 148 5.60 6.15 -0.18
C LEU A 148 5.60 6.90 1.14
N ARG A 149 6.72 6.85 1.86
CA ARG A 149 6.83 7.53 3.16
C ARG A 149 6.74 9.04 3.04
N ALA A 150 7.28 9.59 1.95
CA ALA A 150 7.16 11.02 1.65
C ALA A 150 5.71 11.46 1.35
N ALA A 151 4.85 10.57 0.85
CA ALA A 151 3.46 10.86 0.53
C ALA A 151 2.47 10.68 1.70
N GLY A 152 2.95 10.21 2.87
CA GLY A 152 2.13 9.99 4.07
C GLY A 152 1.51 11.25 4.65
N GLY A 153 0.46 11.08 5.46
CA GLY A 153 -0.21 12.16 6.21
C GLY A 153 -1.28 12.93 5.44
N THR A 154 -1.12 13.07 4.13
CA THR A 154 -2.10 13.77 3.29
C THR A 154 -2.63 12.92 2.14
N GLY A 155 -1.80 12.08 1.51
CA GLY A 155 -2.20 11.33 0.31
C GLY A 155 -3.02 10.07 0.57
N PHE A 156 -2.66 9.30 1.60
CA PHE A 156 -3.32 8.05 1.95
C PHE A 156 -3.17 7.75 3.45
N PHE A 157 -4.06 6.89 3.97
CA PHE A 157 -4.10 6.56 5.39
C PHE A 157 -3.08 5.47 5.74
N ASP A 158 -3.13 4.33 5.06
CA ASP A 158 -2.17 3.24 5.25
C ASP A 158 -1.99 2.44 3.96
N VAL A 159 -0.88 1.71 3.87
CA VAL A 159 -0.59 0.74 2.82
C VAL A 159 -0.28 -0.62 3.43
N LEU A 160 -0.93 -1.65 2.90
CA LEU A 160 -1.02 -2.97 3.51
C LEU A 160 -0.60 -4.03 2.49
N GLU A 161 0.36 -4.88 2.86
CA GLU A 161 0.65 -6.10 2.10
C GLU A 161 -0.42 -7.15 2.39
N MET A 162 -1.07 -7.67 1.33
CA MET A 162 -2.24 -8.55 1.46
C MET A 162 -1.97 -9.90 2.14
N PHE A 163 -0.70 -10.30 2.29
CA PHE A 163 -0.30 -11.58 2.89
C PHE A 163 0.64 -11.41 4.08
N ASP A 164 0.74 -10.19 4.60
CA ASP A 164 1.48 -9.91 5.84
C ASP A 164 0.49 -9.91 7.01
N ASP A 165 0.70 -10.81 7.97
CA ASP A 165 -0.22 -10.99 9.10
C ASP A 165 -0.34 -9.72 9.95
N GLU A 166 0.75 -8.98 10.11
CA GLU A 166 0.77 -7.69 10.83
C GLU A 166 -0.06 -6.64 10.08
N ALA A 167 -0.01 -6.62 8.74
CA ALA A 167 -0.89 -5.78 7.94
C ALA A 167 -2.36 -6.17 8.09
N LEU A 168 -2.67 -7.46 8.17
CA LEU A 168 -4.06 -7.91 8.37
C LEU A 168 -4.58 -7.60 9.78
N VAL A 169 -3.72 -7.59 10.81
CA VAL A 169 -4.08 -7.09 12.15
C VAL A 169 -4.47 -5.61 12.09
N ARG A 170 -3.68 -4.77 11.41
CA ARG A 170 -4.01 -3.35 11.22
C ARG A 170 -5.31 -3.17 10.45
N LEU A 171 -5.53 -3.93 9.37
CA LEU A 171 -6.75 -3.84 8.58
C LEU A 171 -8.00 -4.15 9.43
N ARG A 172 -7.97 -5.20 10.24
CA ARG A 172 -9.02 -5.54 11.22
C ARG A 172 -9.24 -4.43 12.24
N HIS A 173 -8.15 -3.85 12.75
CA HIS A 173 -8.26 -2.73 13.69
C HIS A 173 -8.99 -1.55 13.05
N TYR A 174 -8.64 -1.16 11.81
CA TYR A 174 -9.27 -0.04 11.12
C TYR A 174 -10.77 -0.26 10.89
N ALA A 175 -11.17 -1.48 10.51
CA ALA A 175 -12.57 -1.85 10.35
C ALA A 175 -13.36 -1.82 11.67
N GLY A 176 -12.71 -2.19 12.78
CA GLY A 176 -13.36 -2.36 14.09
C GLY A 176 -13.36 -1.12 14.98
N THR A 177 -12.48 -0.14 14.73
CA THR A 177 -12.33 1.03 15.63
C THR A 177 -12.41 2.38 14.93
N SER A 178 -12.37 2.43 13.59
CA SER A 178 -12.37 3.67 12.78
C SER A 178 -11.37 4.74 13.29
N PRO A 179 -10.09 4.39 13.49
CA PRO A 179 -9.16 5.29 14.16
C PRO A 179 -8.85 6.51 13.30
N ASP A 180 -8.58 7.64 13.96
CA ASP A 180 -8.27 8.88 13.24
C ASP A 180 -6.86 8.88 12.64
N ARG A 181 -5.96 8.04 13.17
CA ARG A 181 -4.56 7.85 12.73
C ARG A 181 -4.28 6.38 12.45
N PRO A 182 -3.35 6.05 11.53
CA PRO A 182 -2.99 4.66 11.27
C PRO A 182 -2.24 4.04 12.45
N SER A 183 -2.25 2.71 12.53
CA SER A 183 -1.47 1.93 13.49
C SER A 183 -0.03 1.76 13.00
N ALA A 184 0.91 1.60 13.93
CA ALA A 184 2.31 1.32 13.60
C ALA A 184 2.45 0.00 12.82
N GLY A 185 3.36 -0.03 11.86
CA GLY A 185 3.58 -1.17 10.97
C GLY A 185 4.32 -0.73 9.70
N PHE A 186 3.59 -0.31 8.68
CA PHE A 186 4.20 0.39 7.55
C PHE A 186 4.79 1.74 8.00
N TRP A 187 3.98 2.54 8.69
CA TRP A 187 4.41 3.74 9.39
C TRP A 187 5.13 3.38 10.69
N THR A 188 6.23 4.08 10.96
CA THR A 188 6.82 4.09 12.31
C THR A 188 5.98 4.99 13.22
N GLU A 189 6.14 4.86 14.55
CA GLU A 189 5.50 5.78 15.50
C GLU A 189 5.90 7.24 15.22
N GLU A 190 7.18 7.49 14.92
CA GLU A 190 7.69 8.79 14.50
C GLU A 190 7.02 9.29 13.21
N ASP A 191 6.81 8.41 12.22
CA ASP A 191 6.09 8.78 10.99
C ASP A 191 4.65 9.21 11.30
N ILE A 192 3.98 8.49 12.22
CA ILE A 192 2.61 8.79 12.64
C ILE A 192 2.55 10.14 13.35
N GLU A 193 3.44 10.38 14.31
CA GLU A 193 3.53 11.65 15.04
C GLU A 193 3.84 12.82 14.11
N ALA A 194 4.77 12.66 13.17
CA ALA A 194 5.19 13.76 12.30
C ALA A 194 4.16 14.11 11.21
N ARG A 195 3.34 13.15 10.77
CA ARG A 195 2.52 13.29 9.54
C ARG A 195 1.02 13.24 9.77
N PHE A 196 0.57 12.67 10.89
CA PHE A 196 -0.84 12.50 11.19
C PHE A 196 -1.25 13.23 12.49
N ALA A 197 -0.41 14.16 12.96
CA ALA A 197 -0.67 15.03 14.12
C ALA A 197 -1.94 15.88 13.94
#